data_AF-A0A2X2YX67-F1
#
_entry.id   AF-A0A2X2YX67-F1
#
_cell.length_a   1.000
_cell.length_b   1.000
_cell.length_c   1.000
_cell.angle_alpha   90.00
_cell.angle_beta   90.00
_cell.angle_gamma   90.00
#
_symmetry.space_group_name_H-M   'P 1'
#
loop_
_entity.id
_entity.type
_entity.pdbx_description
1 polymer ?
#
loop_
_entity_poly.entity_id
_entity_poly.type
_entity_poly.pdbx_seq_one_letter_code
_entity_poly.pdbx_strand_id
1 'polypeptide(L)'
;MQTWHAVENEISTLPGLTPADVPSGLPDNIRVLLQGGVLQILATNIAGNVPLLNGKRLAISPKYTSLNPVSMLLYLHDSQSAKLMNDVPSEYSSGSHDFCLSSLAEMLSQELLSFAAKPKIFRRKPTLEATSSAVGQINWPVTNLRARRGDAAPILTRRHRPTFDVPENRIIKSAAKRVLGLLSSDAPGRRVTHDWANWQAATFAGYDDIRKVSQMMRTTNIGGSHSYYKNALSLSLVILEASGIDHGESWESDGFLFNMPGLYEDFVRTSLMRAAQPTALSVQKGFASSSFLLANGEIELIPDLTIYRGGTIEAVLDVKYKAPDAKDLYQIYTYMQFAQLNEAYIISPSVRTGDMVETFDGHRIRYLGLDSSSVIDVNALASKVIETLR
;
A
#
# COMPACT_ATOMS: atom_id res chain seq x y z
N MET A 1 17.23 -23.15 2.71
CA MET A 1 17.69 -22.45 1.48
C MET A 1 18.72 -21.41 1.91
N GLN A 2 19.81 -21.22 1.17
CA GLN A 2 20.80 -20.20 1.50
C GLN A 2 20.20 -18.83 1.16
N THR A 3 20.08 -17.95 2.16
CA THR A 3 19.60 -16.58 2.04
C THR A 3 20.79 -15.65 2.26
N TRP A 4 20.96 -14.66 1.39
CA TRP A 4 21.87 -13.55 1.69
C TRP A 4 21.12 -12.44 2.41
N HIS A 5 21.82 -11.71 3.27
CA HIS A 5 21.25 -10.64 4.05
C HIS A 5 21.95 -9.32 3.75
N ALA A 6 21.17 -8.25 3.66
CA ALA A 6 21.64 -6.88 3.57
C ALA A 6 20.82 -5.99 4.51
N VAL A 7 21.36 -4.83 4.87
CA VAL A 7 20.67 -3.82 5.67
C VAL A 7 20.43 -2.59 4.81
N GLU A 8 19.22 -2.05 4.89
CA GLU A 8 18.84 -0.79 4.25
C GLU A 8 19.79 0.35 4.65
N ASN A 9 20.19 1.16 3.66
CA ASN A 9 21.11 2.29 3.79
C ASN A 9 22.54 1.93 4.26
N GLU A 10 22.90 0.65 4.26
CA GLU A 10 24.24 0.17 4.57
C GLU A 10 24.86 -0.59 3.38
N ILE A 11 26.18 -0.54 3.26
CA ILE A 11 26.92 -1.35 2.26
C ILE A 11 27.08 -2.75 2.84
N SER A 12 26.37 -3.72 2.26
CA SER A 12 26.40 -5.12 2.69
C SER A 12 27.19 -5.97 1.70
N THR A 13 28.16 -6.76 2.18
CA THR A 13 28.92 -7.71 1.35
C THR A 13 28.18 -9.02 1.17
N LEU A 14 28.14 -9.53 -0.07
CA LEU A 14 27.43 -10.76 -0.46
C LEU A 14 28.45 -11.83 -0.91
N PRO A 15 29.15 -12.48 0.03
CA PRO A 15 30.18 -13.46 -0.32
C PRO A 15 29.59 -14.65 -1.07
N GLY A 16 30.27 -15.08 -2.12
CA GLY A 16 29.87 -16.24 -2.94
C GLY A 16 28.70 -15.97 -3.91
N LEU A 17 28.16 -14.76 -3.96
CA LEU A 17 27.23 -14.33 -4.99
C LEU A 17 28.01 -13.81 -6.20
N THR A 18 27.59 -14.17 -7.42
CA THR A 18 28.20 -13.70 -8.67
C THR A 18 27.28 -12.70 -9.37
N PRO A 19 27.81 -11.82 -10.25
CA PRO A 19 26.97 -10.89 -11.01
C PRO A 19 25.90 -11.57 -11.87
N ALA A 20 26.15 -12.82 -12.29
CA ALA A 20 25.20 -13.62 -13.06
C ALA A 20 24.00 -14.12 -12.22
N ASP A 21 24.10 -14.09 -10.90
CA ASP A 21 23.01 -14.49 -10.00
C ASP A 21 22.02 -13.34 -9.74
N VAL A 22 22.39 -12.10 -10.07
CA VAL A 22 21.62 -10.89 -9.79
C VAL A 22 20.68 -10.61 -10.97
N PRO A 23 19.36 -10.43 -10.74
CA PRO A 23 18.42 -10.13 -11.82
C PRO A 23 18.71 -8.76 -12.46
N SER A 24 18.47 -8.66 -13.77
CA SER A 24 18.50 -7.38 -14.49
C SER A 24 17.28 -6.52 -14.16
N GLY A 25 17.44 -5.20 -14.10
CA GLY A 25 16.33 -4.25 -13.95
C GLY A 25 15.97 -3.91 -12.49
N LEU A 26 16.87 -4.16 -11.54
CA LEU A 26 16.66 -3.75 -10.14
C LEU A 26 16.32 -2.26 -10.05
N PRO A 27 15.45 -1.85 -9.11
CA PRO A 27 15.12 -0.43 -8.91
C PRO A 27 16.38 0.41 -8.68
N ASP A 28 16.33 1.69 -9.08
CA ASP A 28 17.46 2.62 -8.98
C ASP A 28 18.04 2.75 -7.55
N ASN A 29 17.22 2.53 -6.53
CA ASN A 29 17.69 2.59 -5.16
C ASN A 29 18.45 1.33 -4.71
N ILE A 30 18.51 0.26 -5.52
CA ILE A 30 19.34 -0.92 -5.26
C ILE A 30 20.55 -0.87 -6.18
N ARG A 31 21.72 -0.57 -5.60
CA ARG A 31 23.00 -0.54 -6.31
C ARG A 31 23.83 -1.75 -5.96
N VAL A 32 24.30 -2.46 -6.97
CA VAL A 32 25.21 -3.59 -6.82
C VAL A 32 26.58 -3.19 -7.36
N LEU A 33 27.62 -3.37 -6.55
CA LEU A 33 29.01 -3.01 -6.86
C LEU A 33 29.89 -4.25 -6.70
N LEU A 34 30.86 -4.43 -7.59
CA LEU A 34 31.88 -5.48 -7.45
C LEU A 34 33.18 -4.83 -6.98
N GLN A 35 33.57 -5.06 -5.73
CA GLN A 35 34.80 -4.51 -5.16
C GLN A 35 35.69 -5.64 -4.63
N GLY A 36 36.93 -5.73 -5.12
CA GLY A 36 37.88 -6.75 -4.67
C GLY A 36 37.43 -8.20 -4.93
N GLY A 37 36.59 -8.42 -5.95
CA GLY A 37 36.04 -9.75 -6.28
C GLY A 37 34.84 -10.18 -5.44
N VAL A 38 34.37 -9.33 -4.52
CA VAL A 38 33.17 -9.59 -3.70
C VAL A 38 32.06 -8.63 -4.13
N LEU A 39 30.86 -9.15 -4.34
CA LEU A 39 29.69 -8.30 -4.57
C LEU A 39 29.30 -7.57 -3.30
N GLN A 40 29.01 -6.30 -3.43
CA GLN A 40 28.44 -5.43 -2.42
C GLN A 40 27.11 -4.92 -2.92
N ILE A 41 26.18 -4.72 -2.00
CA ILE A 41 24.89 -4.10 -2.28
C ILE A 41 24.65 -2.90 -1.37
N LEU A 42 24.07 -1.86 -1.92
CA LEU A 42 23.52 -0.72 -1.21
C LEU A 42 22.06 -0.57 -1.62
N ALA A 43 21.15 -0.82 -0.68
CA ALA A 43 19.71 -0.62 -0.87
C ALA A 43 19.29 0.66 -0.14
N THR A 44 18.91 1.70 -0.87
CA THR A 44 18.62 3.03 -0.30
C THR A 44 17.12 3.20 -0.08
N ASN A 45 16.69 3.32 1.17
CA ASN A 45 15.27 3.51 1.55
C ASN A 45 14.33 2.36 1.12
N ILE A 46 14.86 1.17 0.82
CA ILE A 46 14.08 0.00 0.44
C ILE A 46 14.42 -1.18 1.35
N ALA A 47 13.41 -1.92 1.80
CA ALA A 47 13.55 -3.21 2.46
C ALA A 47 12.70 -4.27 1.76
N GLY A 48 12.98 -5.56 1.98
CA GLY A 48 12.21 -6.68 1.43
C GLY A 48 13.08 -7.80 0.87
N ASN A 49 12.53 -8.60 -0.04
CA ASN A 49 13.20 -9.76 -0.63
C ASN A 49 13.40 -9.59 -2.14
N VAL A 50 14.61 -9.85 -2.61
CA VAL A 50 14.95 -9.90 -4.04
C VAL A 50 15.21 -11.36 -4.43
N PRO A 51 14.47 -11.93 -5.39
CA PRO A 51 14.77 -13.25 -5.93
C PRO A 51 16.05 -13.19 -6.74
N LEU A 52 16.90 -14.19 -6.58
CA LEU A 52 18.14 -14.34 -7.33
C LEU A 52 17.92 -15.36 -8.46
N LEU A 53 18.65 -15.19 -9.56
CA LEU A 53 18.53 -16.05 -10.75
C LEU A 53 18.96 -17.50 -10.48
N ASN A 54 19.71 -17.74 -9.40
CA ASN A 54 20.07 -19.07 -8.92
C ASN A 54 18.99 -19.74 -8.05
N GLY A 55 17.77 -19.19 -8.01
CA GLY A 55 16.65 -19.73 -7.24
C GLY A 55 16.76 -19.51 -5.73
N LYS A 56 17.74 -18.72 -5.28
CA LYS A 56 17.86 -18.26 -3.88
C LYS A 56 17.30 -16.85 -3.73
N ARG A 57 17.48 -16.24 -2.55
CA ARG A 57 16.96 -14.91 -2.24
C ARG A 57 17.98 -14.05 -1.50
N LEU A 58 17.83 -12.75 -1.68
CA LEU A 58 18.49 -11.70 -0.92
C LEU A 58 17.43 -10.98 -0.07
N ALA A 59 17.59 -11.03 1.25
CA ALA A 59 16.73 -10.33 2.20
C ALA A 59 17.39 -9.01 2.63
N ILE A 60 16.75 -7.91 2.31
CA ILE A 60 17.12 -6.55 2.70
C ILE A 60 16.29 -6.17 3.92
N SER A 61 16.93 -6.03 5.07
CA SER A 61 16.28 -5.73 6.34
C SER A 61 16.15 -4.21 6.52
N PRO A 62 15.07 -3.72 7.16
CA PRO A 62 14.93 -2.30 7.44
C PRO A 62 15.99 -1.85 8.43
N LYS A 63 16.47 -0.61 8.31
CA LYS A 63 17.48 -0.07 9.25
C LYS A 63 16.96 0.08 10.68
N TYR A 64 15.64 0.23 10.84
CA TYR A 64 14.96 0.18 12.13
C TYR A 64 14.33 -1.20 12.31
N THR A 65 15.03 -2.10 13.01
CA THR A 65 14.70 -3.53 13.11
C THR A 65 13.34 -3.83 13.74
N SER A 66 12.83 -2.91 14.57
CA SER A 66 11.52 -2.99 15.23
C SER A 66 10.35 -2.57 14.34
N LEU A 67 10.62 -2.03 13.14
CA LEU A 67 9.60 -1.67 12.16
C LEU A 67 9.46 -2.76 11.10
N ASN A 68 8.35 -3.49 11.15
CA ASN A 68 8.03 -4.53 10.18
C ASN A 68 7.15 -3.95 9.05
N PRO A 69 7.62 -3.96 7.78
CA PRO A 69 6.86 -3.43 6.65
C PRO A 69 5.56 -4.18 6.38
N VAL A 70 5.51 -5.50 6.60
CA VAL A 70 4.29 -6.29 6.43
C VAL A 70 3.26 -5.87 7.49
N SER A 71 3.68 -5.71 8.75
CA SER A 71 2.79 -5.23 9.81
C SER A 71 2.24 -3.84 9.53
N MET A 72 3.07 -2.93 9.01
CA MET A 72 2.62 -1.59 8.60
C MET A 72 1.61 -1.65 7.45
N LEU A 73 1.86 -2.43 6.41
CA LEU A 73 0.91 -2.61 5.29
C LEU A 73 -0.40 -3.24 5.75
N LEU A 74 -0.35 -4.27 6.59
CA LEU A 74 -1.55 -4.88 7.18
C LEU A 74 -2.35 -3.83 7.97
N TYR A 75 -1.66 -2.97 8.73
CA TYR A 75 -2.31 -1.87 9.43
C TYR A 75 -2.98 -0.90 8.45
N LEU A 76 -2.37 -0.55 7.31
CA LEU A 76 -3.00 0.33 6.31
C LEU A 76 -4.32 -0.22 5.78
N HIS A 77 -4.36 -1.52 5.49
CA HIS A 77 -5.49 -2.16 4.80
C HIS A 77 -6.55 -2.77 5.70
N ASP A 78 -6.30 -2.90 7.01
CA ASP A 78 -7.27 -3.42 7.97
C ASP A 78 -7.59 -2.42 9.09
N SER A 79 -8.86 -1.98 9.14
CA SER A 79 -9.43 -1.12 10.19
C SER A 79 -10.04 -1.89 11.36
N GLN A 80 -10.17 -3.21 11.26
CA GLN A 80 -10.74 -4.10 12.28
C GLN A 80 -9.65 -5.07 12.77
N SER A 81 -8.53 -4.46 13.15
CA SER A 81 -7.32 -5.07 13.69
C SER A 81 -7.57 -5.78 15.02
N ALA A 82 -7.76 -7.09 14.95
CA ALA A 82 -7.44 -8.01 16.05
C ALA A 82 -7.23 -9.42 15.53
N LYS A 83 -8.11 -9.92 14.63
CA LYS A 83 -8.02 -11.30 14.13
C LYS A 83 -6.81 -11.53 13.24
N LEU A 84 -6.65 -10.75 12.17
CA LEU A 84 -5.51 -10.88 11.25
C LEU A 84 -4.17 -10.60 11.94
N MET A 85 -4.13 -9.76 12.98
CA MET A 85 -2.90 -9.44 13.71
C MET A 85 -2.59 -10.41 14.86
N ASN A 86 -3.60 -11.10 15.41
CA ASN A 86 -3.39 -12.18 16.39
C ASN A 86 -3.10 -13.53 15.71
N ASP A 87 -3.60 -13.73 14.48
CA ASP A 87 -3.34 -14.92 13.65
C ASP A 87 -2.04 -14.81 12.85
N VAL A 88 -1.42 -13.62 12.80
CA VAL A 88 -0.02 -13.46 12.39
C VAL A 88 0.84 -14.14 13.47
N PRO A 89 1.55 -15.24 13.15
CA PRO A 89 2.30 -15.98 14.16
C PRO A 89 3.22 -15.06 14.97
N SER A 90 3.40 -15.33 16.25
CA SER A 90 4.32 -14.59 17.14
C SER A 90 5.80 -14.58 16.69
N GLU A 91 6.13 -15.25 15.58
CA GLU A 91 7.43 -15.29 14.93
C GLU A 91 7.87 -13.95 14.31
N TYR A 92 6.96 -12.98 14.15
CA TYR A 92 7.28 -11.65 13.61
C TYR A 92 8.06 -10.76 14.61
N SER A 93 8.13 -11.16 15.89
CA SER A 93 8.78 -10.40 16.97
C SER A 93 10.17 -10.91 17.38
N SER A 94 10.72 -11.96 16.75
CA SER A 94 12.05 -12.47 17.12
C SER A 94 12.94 -12.75 15.92
N GLY A 95 13.54 -11.71 15.33
CA GLY A 95 14.76 -11.84 14.51
C GLY A 95 14.71 -12.85 13.36
N SER A 96 13.52 -13.27 12.94
CA SER A 96 13.29 -14.10 11.76
C SER A 96 13.19 -13.14 10.59
N HIS A 97 14.34 -12.86 9.97
CA HIS A 97 14.52 -11.90 8.88
C HIS A 97 13.92 -12.37 7.54
N ASP A 98 12.98 -13.32 7.58
CA ASP A 98 12.16 -13.71 6.44
C ASP A 98 10.82 -12.98 6.58
N PHE A 99 10.58 -11.98 5.73
CA PHE A 99 9.23 -11.42 5.55
C PHE A 99 8.35 -12.54 4.99
N CYS A 100 7.83 -13.42 5.85
CA CYS A 100 7.18 -14.69 5.53
C CYS A 100 5.95 -14.49 4.65
N LEU A 101 6.21 -14.28 3.37
CA LEU A 101 5.22 -14.18 2.33
C LEU A 101 4.48 -15.50 2.14
N SER A 102 5.11 -16.62 2.51
CA SER A 102 4.42 -17.89 2.73
C SER A 102 3.26 -17.73 3.72
N SER A 103 3.44 -16.98 4.81
CA SER A 103 2.36 -16.70 5.76
C SER A 103 1.29 -15.77 5.17
N LEU A 104 1.66 -14.73 4.42
CA LEU A 104 0.67 -13.91 3.69
C LEU A 104 -0.07 -14.73 2.62
N ALA A 105 0.63 -15.62 1.93
CA ALA A 105 0.08 -16.55 0.96
C ALA A 105 -0.94 -17.48 1.64
N GLU A 106 -0.58 -18.09 2.77
CA GLU A 106 -1.44 -18.94 3.58
C GLU A 106 -2.66 -18.19 4.11
N MET A 107 -2.47 -16.97 4.64
CA MET A 107 -3.56 -16.10 5.08
C MET A 107 -4.52 -15.80 3.94
N LEU A 108 -4.02 -15.39 2.77
CA LEU A 108 -4.87 -15.16 1.60
C LEU A 108 -5.58 -16.46 1.18
N SER A 109 -4.86 -17.58 1.15
CA SER A 109 -5.41 -18.88 0.76
C SER A 109 -6.55 -19.33 1.69
N GLN A 110 -6.38 -19.18 3.00
CA GLN A 110 -7.42 -19.45 4.00
C GLN A 110 -8.60 -18.50 3.87
N GLU A 111 -8.35 -17.20 3.64
CA GLU A 111 -9.42 -16.22 3.45
C GLU A 111 -10.22 -16.51 2.18
N LEU A 112 -9.57 -16.84 1.05
CA LEU A 112 -10.24 -17.26 -0.17
C LEU A 112 -11.10 -18.51 0.03
N LEU A 113 -10.62 -19.45 0.85
CA LEU A 113 -11.40 -20.63 1.25
C LEU A 113 -12.64 -20.25 2.06
N SER A 114 -12.54 -19.26 2.97
CA SER A 114 -13.61 -18.80 3.87
C SER A 114 -14.88 -18.38 3.13
N PHE A 115 -14.74 -17.83 1.91
CA PHE A 115 -15.86 -17.38 1.09
C PHE A 115 -15.94 -18.07 -0.28
N ALA A 116 -15.30 -19.23 -0.46
CA ALA A 116 -15.31 -19.95 -1.73
C ALA A 116 -16.73 -20.29 -2.25
N ALA A 117 -17.68 -20.51 -1.34
CA ALA A 117 -19.09 -20.79 -1.67
C ALA A 117 -19.90 -19.52 -2.04
N LYS A 118 -19.34 -18.31 -1.87
CA LYS A 118 -20.03 -17.05 -2.15
C LYS A 118 -19.80 -16.61 -3.61
N PRO A 119 -20.78 -15.95 -4.24
CA PRO A 119 -20.66 -15.52 -5.63
C PRO A 119 -19.58 -14.45 -5.78
N LYS A 120 -18.92 -14.38 -6.94
CA LYS A 120 -17.98 -13.29 -7.20
C LYS A 120 -18.71 -11.96 -7.41
N ILE A 121 -18.11 -10.83 -7.00
CA ILE A 121 -18.65 -9.50 -7.28
C ILE A 121 -18.75 -9.31 -8.80
N PHE A 122 -19.86 -8.77 -9.28
CA PHE A 122 -20.01 -8.34 -10.67
C PHE A 122 -20.54 -6.91 -10.72
N ARG A 123 -20.23 -6.22 -11.82
CA ARG A 123 -20.87 -4.95 -12.18
C ARG A 123 -21.58 -5.12 -13.50
N ARG A 124 -22.60 -4.31 -13.76
CA ARG A 124 -23.27 -4.30 -15.06
C ARG A 124 -22.67 -3.22 -15.94
N LYS A 125 -22.10 -3.58 -17.09
CA LYS A 125 -21.56 -2.61 -18.07
C LYS A 125 -22.46 -2.52 -19.29
N PRO A 126 -22.67 -1.33 -19.85
CA PRO A 126 -23.42 -1.17 -21.08
C PRO A 126 -22.62 -1.79 -22.24
N THR A 127 -23.22 -2.77 -22.89
CA THR A 127 -22.67 -3.48 -24.05
C THR A 127 -23.59 -3.22 -25.25
N LEU A 128 -22.98 -2.92 -26.39
CA LEU A 128 -23.70 -2.78 -27.66
C LEU A 128 -23.78 -4.15 -28.32
N GLU A 129 -24.99 -4.59 -28.62
CA GLU A 129 -25.29 -5.91 -29.16
C GLU A 129 -26.20 -5.79 -30.39
N ALA A 130 -25.93 -6.61 -31.40
CA ALA A 130 -26.82 -6.80 -32.54
C ALA A 130 -27.80 -7.92 -32.23
N THR A 131 -29.10 -7.63 -32.24
CA THR A 131 -30.15 -8.61 -31.91
C THR A 131 -31.26 -8.62 -32.95
N SER A 132 -32.03 -9.69 -32.98
CA SER A 132 -33.27 -9.80 -33.78
C SER A 132 -34.51 -9.29 -33.01
N SER A 133 -34.39 -9.03 -31.71
CA SER A 133 -35.48 -8.55 -30.86
C SER A 133 -35.17 -7.22 -30.18
N ALA A 134 -36.18 -6.36 -30.08
CA ALA A 134 -36.12 -5.05 -29.45
C ALA A 134 -36.18 -5.17 -27.92
N VAL A 135 -35.03 -5.07 -27.24
CA VAL A 135 -35.02 -4.85 -25.79
C VAL A 135 -33.76 -4.11 -25.35
N GLY A 136 -33.88 -3.29 -24.31
CA GLY A 136 -32.86 -2.30 -23.92
C GLY A 136 -33.04 -0.99 -24.67
N GLN A 137 -31.99 -0.17 -24.69
CA GLN A 137 -32.00 1.11 -25.42
C GLN A 137 -31.57 0.88 -26.87
N ILE A 138 -32.44 1.22 -27.82
CA ILE A 138 -32.20 0.93 -29.25
C ILE A 138 -31.58 2.15 -29.94
N ASN A 139 -30.53 1.91 -30.73
CA ASN A 139 -30.00 2.90 -31.65
C ASN A 139 -30.77 2.82 -32.98
N TRP A 140 -31.86 3.58 -33.07
CA TRP A 140 -32.76 3.57 -34.22
C TRP A 140 -32.09 3.95 -35.55
N PRO A 141 -31.23 4.99 -35.63
CA PRO A 141 -30.53 5.30 -36.87
C PRO A 141 -29.71 4.14 -37.43
N VAL A 142 -28.89 3.49 -36.59
CA VAL A 142 -28.05 2.35 -37.02
C VAL A 142 -28.90 1.11 -37.29
N THR A 143 -29.97 0.90 -36.51
CA THR A 143 -30.90 -0.22 -36.70
C THR A 143 -31.63 -0.13 -38.05
N ASN A 144 -32.10 1.06 -38.43
CA ASN A 144 -32.77 1.29 -39.72
C ASN A 144 -31.84 0.97 -40.90
N LEU A 145 -30.57 1.41 -40.83
CA LEU A 145 -29.57 1.11 -41.85
C LEU A 145 -29.32 -0.41 -41.97
N ARG A 146 -29.11 -1.10 -40.84
CA ARG A 146 -28.87 -2.55 -40.80
C ARG A 146 -30.06 -3.36 -41.30
N ALA A 147 -31.29 -2.95 -40.95
CA ALA A 147 -32.51 -3.57 -41.44
C ALA A 147 -32.63 -3.44 -42.96
N ARG A 148 -32.34 -2.26 -43.53
CA ARG A 148 -32.34 -2.05 -44.99
C ARG A 148 -31.28 -2.87 -45.72
N ARG A 149 -30.14 -3.14 -45.07
CA ARG A 149 -29.09 -4.02 -45.61
C ARG A 149 -29.46 -5.51 -45.57
N GLY A 150 -30.51 -5.88 -44.84
CA GLY A 150 -30.94 -7.28 -44.70
C GLY A 150 -30.15 -8.06 -43.65
N ASP A 151 -29.55 -7.38 -42.65
CA ASP A 151 -28.82 -8.06 -41.57
C ASP A 151 -29.75 -8.98 -40.77
N ALA A 152 -29.30 -10.19 -40.45
CA ALA A 152 -30.07 -11.17 -39.65
C ALA A 152 -30.37 -10.71 -38.21
N ALA A 153 -29.56 -9.80 -37.66
CA ALA A 153 -29.73 -9.20 -36.35
C ALA A 153 -29.66 -7.66 -36.46
N PRO A 154 -30.70 -7.02 -37.02
CA PRO A 154 -30.62 -5.63 -37.44
C PRO A 154 -30.71 -4.64 -36.27
N ILE A 155 -31.28 -5.05 -35.14
CA ILE A 155 -31.52 -4.17 -33.99
C ILE A 155 -30.23 -4.00 -33.21
N LEU A 156 -29.65 -2.79 -33.26
CA LEU A 156 -28.52 -2.43 -32.42
C LEU A 156 -29.05 -1.91 -31.08
N THR A 157 -28.86 -2.70 -30.03
CA THR A 157 -29.31 -2.36 -28.68
C THR A 157 -28.14 -2.19 -27.71
N ARG A 158 -28.29 -1.25 -26.77
CA ARG A 158 -27.42 -1.08 -25.61
C ARG A 158 -28.09 -1.76 -24.41
N ARG A 159 -27.44 -2.79 -23.87
CA ARG A 159 -27.88 -3.52 -22.68
C ARG A 159 -26.81 -3.60 -21.62
N HIS A 160 -27.25 -3.60 -20.38
CA HIS A 160 -26.39 -3.77 -19.22
C HIS A 160 -26.14 -5.27 -18.99
N ARG A 161 -24.96 -5.77 -19.40
CA ARG A 161 -24.55 -7.16 -19.16
C ARG A 161 -23.72 -7.27 -17.89
N PRO A 162 -23.89 -8.35 -17.10
CA PRO A 162 -23.02 -8.60 -15.96
C PRO A 162 -21.60 -8.88 -16.45
N THR A 163 -20.62 -8.21 -15.85
CA THR A 163 -19.21 -8.52 -16.00
C THR A 163 -18.60 -8.74 -14.62
N PHE A 164 -17.89 -9.84 -14.49
CA PHE A 164 -17.08 -10.14 -13.30
C PHE A 164 -15.67 -9.56 -13.45
N ASP A 165 -15.30 -9.04 -14.62
CA ASP A 165 -13.99 -8.43 -14.89
C ASP A 165 -13.92 -7.01 -14.32
N VAL A 166 -13.97 -6.94 -12.99
CA VAL A 166 -13.99 -5.73 -12.17
C VAL A 166 -12.72 -5.62 -11.33
N PRO A 167 -12.30 -4.40 -10.92
CA PRO A 167 -11.03 -4.17 -10.23
C PRO A 167 -10.78 -5.09 -9.03
N GLU A 168 -11.78 -5.33 -8.19
CA GLU A 168 -11.69 -6.18 -6.99
C GLU A 168 -11.34 -7.62 -7.34
N ASN A 169 -12.03 -8.20 -8.33
CA ASN A 169 -11.75 -9.57 -8.75
C ASN A 169 -10.40 -9.68 -9.47
N ARG A 170 -9.98 -8.65 -10.21
CA ARG A 170 -8.66 -8.59 -10.84
C ARG A 170 -7.54 -8.56 -9.81
N ILE A 171 -7.71 -7.78 -8.74
CA ILE A 171 -6.77 -7.69 -7.63
C ILE A 171 -6.61 -9.05 -6.95
N ILE A 172 -7.72 -9.69 -6.57
CA ILE A 172 -7.67 -11.03 -5.97
C ILE A 172 -7.04 -12.05 -6.91
N LYS A 173 -7.43 -12.06 -8.19
CA LYS A 173 -6.84 -12.94 -9.20
C LYS A 173 -5.32 -12.75 -9.31
N SER A 174 -4.85 -11.51 -9.31
CA SER A 174 -3.43 -11.18 -9.46
C SER A 174 -2.64 -11.59 -8.22
N ALA A 175 -3.17 -11.32 -7.03
CA ALA A 175 -2.55 -11.76 -5.78
C ALA A 175 -2.51 -13.30 -5.68
N ALA A 176 -3.62 -13.97 -6.02
CA ALA A 176 -3.69 -15.43 -6.04
C ALA A 176 -2.67 -16.04 -7.01
N LYS A 177 -2.51 -15.46 -8.21
CA LYS A 177 -1.49 -15.90 -9.18
C LYS A 177 -0.08 -15.77 -8.63
N ARG A 178 0.19 -14.68 -7.91
CA ARG A 178 1.50 -14.39 -7.30
C ARG A 178 1.85 -15.35 -6.18
N VAL A 179 0.90 -15.66 -5.30
CA VAL A 179 1.17 -16.48 -4.10
C VAL A 179 1.08 -17.99 -4.32
N LEU A 180 0.48 -18.44 -5.43
CA LEU A 180 0.24 -19.86 -5.69
C LEU A 180 1.52 -20.71 -5.66
N GLY A 181 2.66 -20.15 -6.11
CA GLY A 181 3.96 -20.83 -6.09
C GLY A 181 4.58 -20.97 -4.70
N LEU A 182 4.13 -20.16 -3.74
CA LEU A 182 4.68 -20.07 -2.39
C LEU A 182 3.94 -20.94 -1.39
N LEU A 183 2.69 -21.28 -1.70
CA LEU A 183 1.89 -22.19 -0.89
C LEU A 183 2.52 -23.58 -0.90
N SER A 184 2.47 -24.29 0.23
CA SER A 184 2.74 -25.73 0.27
C SER A 184 1.67 -26.50 -0.52
N SER A 185 1.96 -27.74 -0.91
CA SER A 185 1.01 -28.57 -1.67
C SER A 185 -0.26 -28.89 -0.88
N ASP A 186 -0.15 -28.96 0.44
CA ASP A 186 -1.20 -29.29 1.41
C ASP A 186 -1.85 -28.04 2.04
N ALA A 187 -1.43 -26.83 1.67
CA ALA A 187 -1.95 -25.59 2.25
C ALA A 187 -3.48 -25.50 2.12
N PRO A 188 -4.21 -25.20 3.21
CA PRO A 188 -5.65 -24.97 3.18
C PRO A 188 -6.00 -23.89 2.15
N GLY A 189 -6.99 -24.16 1.29
CA GLY A 189 -7.44 -23.22 0.28
C GLY A 189 -6.59 -23.14 -0.99
N ARG A 190 -5.47 -23.88 -1.11
CA ARG A 190 -4.60 -23.89 -2.30
C ARG A 190 -5.38 -24.09 -3.60
N ARG A 191 -6.34 -25.01 -3.60
CA ARG A 191 -7.21 -25.26 -4.76
C ARG A 191 -8.05 -24.04 -5.13
N VAL A 192 -8.63 -23.37 -4.14
CA VAL A 192 -9.42 -22.14 -4.36
C VAL A 192 -8.53 -21.01 -4.88
N THR A 193 -7.32 -20.87 -4.33
CA THR A 193 -6.30 -19.94 -4.81
C THR A 193 -5.91 -20.23 -6.26
N HIS A 194 -5.71 -21.50 -6.61
CA HIS A 194 -5.46 -21.94 -7.98
C HIS A 194 -6.63 -21.59 -8.92
N ASP A 195 -7.87 -21.80 -8.48
CA ASP A 195 -9.08 -21.48 -9.25
C ASP A 195 -9.19 -19.97 -9.49
N TRP A 196 -8.86 -19.13 -8.50
CA TRP A 196 -8.77 -17.68 -8.65
C TRP A 196 -7.67 -17.25 -9.62
N ALA A 197 -6.46 -17.81 -9.47
CA ALA A 197 -5.30 -17.50 -10.30
C ALA A 197 -5.53 -17.80 -11.79
N ASN A 198 -6.25 -18.89 -12.08
CA ASN A 198 -6.50 -19.37 -13.43
C ASN A 198 -7.92 -19.08 -13.94
N TRP A 199 -8.69 -18.26 -13.22
CA TRP A 199 -10.03 -17.89 -13.62
C TRP A 199 -10.02 -17.12 -14.95
N GLN A 200 -10.94 -17.50 -15.87
CA GLN A 200 -10.99 -17.09 -17.29
C GLN A 200 -11.21 -15.59 -17.57
N ALA A 201 -11.24 -14.71 -16.56
CA ALA A 201 -11.26 -13.27 -16.81
C ALA A 201 -9.99 -12.84 -17.56
N ALA A 202 -10.14 -12.03 -18.61
CA ALA A 202 -9.04 -11.69 -19.50
C ALA A 202 -7.96 -10.82 -18.86
N THR A 203 -8.28 -10.11 -17.76
CA THR A 203 -7.47 -8.98 -17.28
C THR A 203 -6.88 -9.27 -15.90
N PHE A 204 -5.59 -9.00 -15.71
CA PHE A 204 -4.94 -8.88 -14.40
C PHE A 204 -5.06 -7.44 -13.88
N ALA A 205 -4.83 -7.24 -12.59
CA ALA A 205 -4.89 -5.90 -12.00
C ALA A 205 -3.74 -5.04 -12.53
N GLY A 206 -4.09 -3.83 -12.99
CA GLY A 206 -3.11 -2.79 -13.25
C GLY A 206 -3.00 -1.80 -12.10
N TYR A 207 -2.06 -0.86 -12.20
CA TYR A 207 -1.86 0.24 -11.24
C TYR A 207 -3.16 0.99 -10.93
N ASP A 208 -3.94 1.32 -11.96
CA ASP A 208 -5.22 2.02 -11.80
C ASP A 208 -6.27 1.23 -11.00
N ASP A 209 -6.24 -0.11 -11.07
CA ASP A 209 -7.14 -0.96 -10.31
C ASP A 209 -6.76 -0.91 -8.81
N ILE A 210 -5.47 -1.08 -8.50
CA ILE A 210 -4.92 -0.99 -7.13
C ILE A 210 -5.27 0.37 -6.53
N ARG A 211 -4.90 1.47 -7.20
CA ARG A 211 -5.17 2.83 -6.72
C ARG A 211 -6.65 3.07 -6.42
N LYS A 212 -7.55 2.67 -7.32
CA LYS A 212 -9.01 2.85 -7.14
C LYS A 212 -9.53 2.04 -5.97
N VAL A 213 -9.13 0.79 -5.83
CA VAL A 213 -9.63 -0.10 -4.77
C VAL A 213 -9.02 0.27 -3.41
N SER A 214 -7.73 0.59 -3.33
CA SER A 214 -7.10 1.10 -2.10
C SER A 214 -7.77 2.39 -1.62
N GLN A 215 -8.08 3.34 -2.53
CA GLN A 215 -8.83 4.54 -2.18
C GLN A 215 -10.24 4.22 -1.67
N MET A 216 -10.97 3.35 -2.39
CA MET A 216 -12.31 2.91 -1.98
C MET A 216 -12.29 2.29 -0.58
N MET A 217 -11.33 1.40 -0.29
CA MET A 217 -11.18 0.73 1.00
C MET A 217 -10.91 1.70 2.16
N ARG A 218 -10.20 2.81 1.88
CA ARG A 218 -9.94 3.89 2.86
C ARG A 218 -11.16 4.77 3.12
N THR A 219 -11.93 5.11 2.07
CA THR A 219 -13.05 6.08 2.18
C THR A 219 -14.39 5.44 2.47
N THR A 220 -14.55 4.16 2.16
CA THR A 220 -15.83 3.47 2.19
C THR A 220 -15.60 2.08 2.74
N ASN A 221 -16.20 1.76 3.88
CA ASN A 221 -16.25 0.37 4.31
C ASN A 221 -16.97 -0.40 3.19
N ILE A 222 -16.44 -1.52 2.70
CA ILE A 222 -17.19 -2.43 1.82
C ILE A 222 -18.38 -2.96 2.64
N GLY A 223 -19.43 -2.16 2.69
CA GLY A 223 -20.64 -2.38 3.46
C GLY A 223 -21.68 -3.05 2.59
N GLY A 224 -22.48 -3.93 3.21
CA GLY A 224 -23.57 -4.64 2.55
C GLY A 224 -23.23 -6.09 2.19
N SER A 225 -23.86 -6.59 1.13
CA SER A 225 -23.86 -8.01 0.76
C SER A 225 -22.48 -8.58 0.42
N HIS A 226 -21.46 -7.75 0.20
CA HIS A 226 -20.12 -8.16 -0.22
C HIS A 226 -19.02 -7.89 0.81
N SER A 227 -19.36 -7.63 2.08
CA SER A 227 -18.39 -7.40 3.15
C SER A 227 -17.35 -8.53 3.30
N TYR A 228 -17.70 -9.75 2.90
CA TYR A 228 -16.81 -10.90 2.90
C TYR A 228 -15.61 -10.79 1.94
N TYR A 229 -15.62 -9.84 1.00
CA TYR A 229 -14.46 -9.55 0.16
C TYR A 229 -13.38 -8.72 0.87
N LYS A 230 -13.74 -8.03 1.96
CA LYS A 230 -12.88 -7.01 2.57
C LYS A 230 -11.50 -7.56 2.91
N ASN A 231 -11.44 -8.65 3.67
CA ASN A 231 -10.18 -9.25 4.10
C ASN A 231 -9.34 -9.76 2.93
N ALA A 232 -9.95 -10.47 1.98
CA ALA A 232 -9.23 -10.96 0.81
C ALA A 232 -8.71 -9.83 -0.07
N LEU A 233 -9.45 -8.74 -0.20
CA LEU A 233 -9.00 -7.55 -0.91
C LEU A 233 -7.85 -6.87 -0.17
N SER A 234 -7.95 -6.68 1.14
CA SER A 234 -6.87 -6.13 1.96
C SER A 234 -5.59 -6.94 1.81
N LEU A 235 -5.65 -8.26 1.99
CA LEU A 235 -4.49 -9.15 1.81
C LEU A 235 -3.95 -9.12 0.37
N SER A 236 -4.84 -9.09 -0.62
CA SER A 236 -4.43 -9.01 -2.03
C SER A 236 -3.73 -7.69 -2.35
N LEU A 237 -4.22 -6.57 -1.84
CA LEU A 237 -3.57 -5.27 -1.98
C LEU A 237 -2.19 -5.27 -1.33
N VAL A 238 -2.08 -5.78 -0.08
CA VAL A 238 -0.79 -5.93 0.61
C VAL A 238 0.19 -6.74 -0.24
N ILE A 239 -0.23 -7.88 -0.80
CA ILE A 239 0.62 -8.74 -1.63
C ILE A 239 1.07 -8.03 -2.91
N LEU A 240 0.18 -7.30 -3.58
CA LEU A 240 0.49 -6.62 -4.85
C LEU A 240 1.34 -5.35 -4.64
N GLU A 241 1.07 -4.57 -3.60
CA GLU A 241 1.87 -3.40 -3.21
C GLU A 241 3.27 -3.84 -2.78
N ALA A 242 3.36 -4.91 -1.98
CA ALA A 242 4.63 -5.51 -1.61
C ALA A 242 5.43 -5.96 -2.84
N SER A 243 4.78 -6.34 -3.95
CA SER A 243 5.43 -6.81 -5.18
C SER A 243 5.93 -5.69 -6.11
N GLY A 244 5.78 -4.41 -5.74
CA GLY A 244 6.27 -3.28 -6.54
C GLY A 244 5.35 -2.84 -7.70
N ILE A 245 4.12 -3.37 -7.79
CA ILE A 245 3.17 -3.03 -8.88
C ILE A 245 2.68 -1.57 -8.79
N ASP A 246 2.91 -0.90 -7.65
CA ASP A 246 2.48 0.48 -7.42
C ASP A 246 3.26 1.53 -8.22
N HIS A 247 4.40 1.19 -8.84
CA HIS A 247 5.25 2.19 -9.51
C HIS A 247 5.14 2.18 -11.04
N GLY A 248 4.23 1.39 -11.64
CA GLY A 248 4.07 1.32 -13.10
C GLY A 248 5.29 0.73 -13.83
N GLU A 249 6.33 0.33 -13.10
CA GLU A 249 7.50 -0.36 -13.62
C GLU A 249 7.18 -1.85 -13.71
N SER A 250 7.47 -2.42 -14.88
CA SER A 250 7.28 -3.83 -15.21
C SER A 250 8.31 -4.68 -14.48
N TRP A 251 8.28 -4.70 -13.14
CA TRP A 251 9.03 -5.66 -12.37
C TRP A 251 8.32 -7.01 -12.42
N GLU A 252 8.61 -7.76 -13.48
CA GLU A 252 8.19 -9.16 -13.67
C GLU A 252 8.94 -10.14 -12.76
N SER A 253 9.47 -9.69 -11.61
CA SER A 253 10.22 -10.57 -10.72
C SER A 253 9.43 -10.90 -9.46
N ASP A 254 9.68 -12.11 -8.97
CA ASP A 254 9.06 -12.62 -7.76
C ASP A 254 9.48 -11.90 -6.46
N GLY A 255 10.12 -10.74 -6.52
CA GLY A 255 10.56 -9.94 -5.39
C GLY A 255 9.50 -9.09 -4.73
N PHE A 256 9.78 -8.73 -3.48
CA PHE A 256 8.95 -7.90 -2.64
C PHE A 256 9.79 -6.76 -2.10
N LEU A 257 9.51 -5.53 -2.47
CA LEU A 257 10.31 -4.37 -2.11
C LEU A 257 9.38 -3.27 -1.59
N PHE A 258 9.71 -2.75 -0.41
CA PHE A 258 8.96 -1.73 0.29
C PHE A 258 9.74 -0.43 0.28
N ASN A 259 9.12 0.64 -0.23
CA ASN A 259 9.60 2.00 0.00
C ASN A 259 9.37 2.35 1.48
N MET A 260 10.40 2.17 2.31
CA MET A 260 10.26 2.26 3.77
C MET A 260 9.84 3.66 4.26
N PRO A 261 10.40 4.77 3.75
CA PRO A 261 9.91 6.10 4.10
C PRO A 261 8.44 6.33 3.78
N GLY A 262 8.00 6.01 2.56
CA GLY A 262 6.61 6.20 2.15
C GLY A 262 5.64 5.33 2.94
N LEU A 263 6.00 4.06 3.15
CA LEU A 263 5.21 3.13 3.95
C LEU A 263 5.05 3.61 5.40
N TYR A 264 6.13 4.11 6.00
CA TYR A 264 6.11 4.65 7.36
C TYR A 264 5.26 5.92 7.48
N GLU A 265 5.35 6.83 6.49
CA GLU A 265 4.50 8.03 6.39
C GLU A 265 3.01 7.66 6.33
N ASP A 266 2.64 6.74 5.45
CA ASP A 266 1.25 6.28 5.32
C ASP A 266 0.75 5.57 6.58
N PHE A 267 1.63 4.80 7.25
CA PHE A 267 1.33 4.10 8.49
C PHE A 267 0.97 5.09 9.61
N VAL A 268 1.79 6.12 9.81
CA VAL A 268 1.55 7.20 10.77
C VAL A 268 0.31 8.03 10.41
N ARG A 269 0.12 8.36 9.13
CA ARG A 269 -1.07 9.09 8.67
C ARG A 269 -2.35 8.33 8.95
N THR A 270 -2.37 7.05 8.61
CA THR A 270 -3.54 6.20 8.78
C THR A 270 -3.89 6.05 10.26
N SER A 271 -2.91 5.96 11.15
CA SER A 271 -3.18 5.86 12.59
C SER A 271 -3.79 7.14 13.16
N LEU A 272 -3.27 8.30 12.78
CA LEU A 272 -3.83 9.60 13.17
C LEU A 272 -5.24 9.81 12.60
N MET A 273 -5.48 9.43 11.34
CA MET A 273 -6.83 9.45 10.74
C MET A 273 -7.82 8.59 11.53
N ARG A 274 -7.41 7.38 11.95
CA ARG A 274 -8.26 6.48 12.74
C ARG A 274 -8.54 7.02 14.14
N ALA A 275 -7.53 7.55 14.81
CA ALA A 275 -7.70 8.16 16.12
C ALA A 275 -8.58 9.42 16.08
N ALA A 276 -8.54 10.17 14.97
CA ALA A 276 -9.38 11.36 14.76
C ALA A 276 -10.83 11.02 14.43
N GLN A 277 -11.11 9.86 13.80
CA GLN A 277 -12.45 9.46 13.34
C GLN A 277 -13.58 9.60 14.39
N PRO A 278 -13.42 9.24 15.68
CA PRO A 278 -14.45 9.43 16.70
C PRO A 278 -14.54 10.87 17.25
N THR A 279 -13.84 11.84 16.66
CA THR A 279 -13.75 13.23 17.14
C THR A 279 -14.22 14.23 16.10
N ALA A 280 -14.20 15.52 16.43
CA ALA A 280 -14.44 16.61 15.47
C ALA A 280 -13.21 16.96 14.62
N LEU A 281 -12.09 16.24 14.79
CA LEU A 281 -10.86 16.47 14.04
C LEU A 281 -10.87 15.67 12.73
N SER A 282 -10.25 16.23 11.70
CA SER A 282 -9.93 15.54 10.45
C SER A 282 -8.43 15.61 10.19
N VAL A 283 -7.89 14.58 9.55
CA VAL A 283 -6.46 14.46 9.24
C VAL A 283 -6.31 14.23 7.75
N GLN A 284 -5.41 14.97 7.10
CA GLN A 284 -5.12 14.82 5.67
C GLN A 284 -3.66 15.15 5.35
N LYS A 285 -3.20 14.72 4.17
CA LYS A 285 -1.92 15.16 3.59
C LYS A 285 -2.09 16.55 2.99
N GLY A 286 -1.10 17.42 3.18
CA GLY A 286 -1.14 18.79 2.67
C GLY A 286 -2.16 19.68 3.39
N PHE A 287 -2.33 20.90 2.87
CA PHE A 287 -3.40 21.80 3.29
C PHE A 287 -4.69 21.55 2.49
N ALA A 288 -5.85 21.94 3.05
CA ALA A 288 -7.15 21.76 2.41
C ALA A 288 -7.29 22.49 1.07
N SER A 289 -6.56 23.59 0.91
CA SER A 289 -6.40 24.33 -0.33
C SER A 289 -4.92 24.37 -0.69
N SER A 290 -4.61 24.25 -2.00
CA SER A 290 -3.24 24.45 -2.49
C SER A 290 -2.70 25.77 -1.99
N SER A 291 -1.54 25.69 -1.35
CA SER A 291 -0.90 26.76 -0.61
C SER A 291 0.55 26.82 -1.04
N PHE A 292 1.11 28.01 -1.24
CA PHE A 292 2.42 28.15 -1.86
C PHE A 292 3.35 29.01 -1.01
N LEU A 293 4.62 28.64 -0.97
CA LEU A 293 5.67 29.40 -0.29
C LEU A 293 5.99 30.70 -1.02
N LEU A 294 6.03 30.63 -2.36
CA LEU A 294 6.35 31.76 -3.22
C LEU A 294 5.07 32.36 -3.81
N ALA A 295 5.04 33.69 -3.90
CA ALA A 295 3.88 34.44 -4.41
C ALA A 295 3.52 34.10 -5.88
N ASN A 296 4.46 33.54 -6.64
CA ASN A 296 4.27 33.09 -8.01
C ASN A 296 3.69 31.66 -8.13
N GLY A 297 3.50 30.95 -7.02
CA GLY A 297 2.93 29.60 -6.99
C GLY A 297 3.91 28.47 -7.36
N GLU A 298 5.21 28.71 -7.42
CA GLU A 298 6.18 27.68 -7.86
C GLU A 298 6.45 26.58 -6.84
N ILE A 299 6.34 26.89 -5.54
CA ILE A 299 6.67 25.96 -4.47
C ILE A 299 5.42 25.73 -3.62
N GLU A 300 4.75 24.60 -3.82
CA GLU A 300 3.60 24.21 -3.01
C GLU A 300 4.05 23.75 -1.61
N LEU A 301 3.31 24.17 -0.60
CA LEU A 301 3.47 23.75 0.78
C LEU A 301 2.62 22.52 1.04
N ILE A 302 3.28 21.38 1.15
CA ILE A 302 2.63 20.09 1.36
C ILE A 302 3.19 19.45 2.64
N PRO A 303 2.64 19.78 3.83
CA PRO A 303 2.92 19.00 5.03
C PRO A 303 2.55 17.53 4.85
N ASP A 304 3.29 16.61 5.48
CA ASP A 304 2.95 15.19 5.46
C ASP A 304 1.58 14.95 6.09
N LEU A 305 1.27 15.67 7.17
CA LEU A 305 -0.03 15.69 7.80
C LEU A 305 -0.42 17.08 8.29
N THR A 306 -1.69 17.40 8.09
CA THR A 306 -2.36 18.54 8.71
C THR A 306 -3.61 18.04 9.42
N ILE A 307 -3.78 18.47 10.67
CA ILE A 307 -4.97 18.17 11.49
C ILE A 307 -5.85 19.41 11.52
N TYR A 308 -7.12 19.24 11.22
CA TYR A 308 -8.12 20.29 11.19
C TYR A 308 -9.21 20.05 12.23
N ARG A 309 -9.78 21.14 12.72
CA ARG A 309 -11.09 21.16 13.38
C ARG A 309 -12.02 22.03 12.56
N GLY A 310 -12.88 21.39 11.77
CA GLY A 310 -13.65 22.11 10.76
C GLY A 310 -12.72 22.76 9.73
N GLY A 311 -12.70 24.10 9.68
CA GLY A 311 -11.83 24.87 8.78
C GLY A 311 -10.51 25.35 9.40
N THR A 312 -10.32 25.17 10.71
CA THR A 312 -9.14 25.66 11.44
C THR A 312 -8.04 24.60 11.45
N ILE A 313 -6.80 25.01 11.16
CA ILE A 313 -5.63 24.14 11.30
C ILE A 313 -5.26 24.08 12.79
N GLU A 314 -5.23 22.88 13.36
CA GLU A 314 -4.91 22.63 14.77
C GLU A 314 -3.45 22.16 14.95
N ALA A 315 -2.93 21.42 13.98
CA ALA A 315 -1.55 20.95 14.00
C ALA A 315 -1.02 20.67 12.59
N VAL A 316 0.28 20.87 12.42
CA VAL A 316 1.05 20.35 11.28
C VAL A 316 2.08 19.35 11.82
N LEU A 317 2.20 18.23 11.12
CA LEU A 317 3.13 17.16 11.47
C LEU A 317 3.92 16.73 10.24
N ASP A 318 5.19 16.44 10.47
CA ASP A 318 6.14 15.97 9.46
C ASP A 318 6.69 14.61 9.88
N VAL A 319 6.67 13.63 8.98
CA VAL A 319 7.03 12.24 9.32
C VAL A 319 8.36 11.91 8.66
N LYS A 320 9.34 11.49 9.47
CA LYS A 320 10.68 11.15 8.97
C LYS A 320 11.06 9.73 9.33
N TYR A 321 11.41 8.95 8.30
CA TYR A 321 12.05 7.63 8.45
C TYR A 321 13.59 7.76 8.55
N LYS A 322 14.04 8.68 9.41
CA LYS A 322 15.44 9.00 9.70
C LYS A 322 15.50 9.92 10.92
N ALA A 323 16.71 10.16 11.40
CA ALA A 323 16.96 11.28 12.32
C ALA A 323 16.65 12.59 11.59
N PRO A 324 15.83 13.49 12.19
CA PRO A 324 15.57 14.79 11.59
C PRO A 324 16.85 15.63 11.59
N ASP A 325 17.07 16.34 10.49
CA ASP A 325 18.19 17.27 10.28
C ASP A 325 17.70 18.71 10.14
N ALA A 326 18.64 19.65 9.92
CA ALA A 326 18.32 21.06 9.80
C ALA A 326 17.31 21.37 8.68
N LYS A 327 17.32 20.62 7.57
CA LYS A 327 16.37 20.82 6.47
C LYS A 327 14.95 20.43 6.89
N ASP A 328 14.82 19.34 7.63
CA ASP A 328 13.53 18.90 8.18
C ASP A 328 12.99 19.95 9.17
N LEU A 329 13.87 20.56 9.99
CA LEU A 329 13.49 21.66 10.88
C LEU A 329 13.04 22.92 10.12
N TYR A 330 13.74 23.33 9.06
CA TYR A 330 13.32 24.45 8.23
C TYR A 330 11.98 24.18 7.53
N GLN A 331 11.77 22.95 7.09
CA GLN A 331 10.53 22.52 6.44
C GLN A 331 9.34 22.61 7.40
N ILE A 332 9.40 21.95 8.55
CA ILE A 332 8.29 21.98 9.52
C ILE A 332 8.05 23.37 10.09
N TYR A 333 9.12 24.15 10.29
CA TYR A 333 9.01 25.55 10.71
C TYR A 333 8.24 26.39 9.69
N THR A 334 8.52 26.20 8.39
CA THR A 334 7.83 26.90 7.31
C THR A 334 6.33 26.55 7.29
N TYR A 335 5.99 25.26 7.47
CA TYR A 335 4.59 24.83 7.57
C TYR A 335 3.87 25.41 8.79
N MET A 336 4.56 25.42 9.94
CA MET A 336 4.06 25.98 11.19
C MET A 336 3.77 27.48 11.07
N GLN A 337 4.69 28.24 10.46
CA GLN A 337 4.52 29.67 10.21
C GLN A 337 3.35 29.95 9.27
N PHE A 338 3.26 29.19 8.16
CA PHE A 338 2.14 29.32 7.24
C PHE A 338 0.79 29.01 7.92
N ALA A 339 0.75 27.98 8.75
CA ALA A 339 -0.44 27.57 9.50
C ALA A 339 -0.75 28.46 10.71
N GLN A 340 0.09 29.45 11.03
CA GLN A 340 -0.03 30.33 12.20
C GLN A 340 -0.10 29.57 13.54
N LEU A 341 0.69 28.50 13.65
CA LEU A 341 0.73 27.66 14.84
C LEU A 341 1.94 27.99 15.72
N ASN A 342 1.75 27.94 17.04
CA ASN A 342 2.86 28.08 18.00
C ASN A 342 3.66 26.78 18.20
N GLU A 343 3.07 25.65 17.80
CA GLU A 343 3.67 24.33 17.95
C GLU A 343 3.50 23.50 16.67
N ALA A 344 4.51 22.70 16.35
CA ALA A 344 4.47 21.70 15.30
C ALA A 344 5.15 20.41 15.76
N TYR A 345 4.95 19.32 15.01
CA TYR A 345 5.42 18.00 15.43
C TYR A 345 6.27 17.32 14.36
N ILE A 346 7.33 16.64 14.79
CA ILE A 346 8.07 15.69 13.97
C ILE A 346 7.90 14.29 14.55
N ILE A 347 7.45 13.34 13.72
CA ILE A 347 7.32 11.93 14.08
C ILE A 347 8.46 11.14 13.42
N SER A 348 9.24 10.38 14.20
CA SER A 348 10.36 9.58 13.69
C SER A 348 10.68 8.39 14.60
N PRO A 349 11.18 7.26 14.07
CA PRO A 349 11.65 6.15 14.89
C PRO A 349 12.97 6.46 15.63
N SER A 350 13.67 7.52 15.26
CA SER A 350 14.98 7.88 15.86
C SER A 350 14.93 9.04 16.85
N VAL A 351 13.74 9.50 17.22
CA VAL A 351 13.56 10.58 18.21
C VAL A 351 12.85 10.06 19.44
N ARG A 352 13.05 10.72 20.57
CA ARG A 352 12.34 10.37 21.81
C ARG A 352 11.09 11.21 21.96
N THR A 353 9.97 10.56 22.26
CA THR A 353 8.71 11.25 22.59
C THR A 353 8.90 12.17 23.79
N GLY A 354 8.61 13.45 23.60
CA GLY A 354 8.69 14.48 24.64
C GLY A 354 9.86 15.44 24.49
N ASP A 355 10.87 15.09 23.67
CA ASP A 355 11.92 16.03 23.30
C ASP A 355 11.31 17.20 22.50
N MET A 356 11.92 18.38 22.62
CA MET A 356 11.44 19.60 21.99
C MET A 356 12.61 20.53 21.67
N VAL A 357 12.50 21.25 20.56
CA VAL A 357 13.38 22.38 20.24
C VAL A 357 12.56 23.66 20.12
N GLU A 358 13.11 24.74 20.63
CA GLU A 358 12.54 26.08 20.54
C GLU A 358 13.26 26.86 19.43
N THR A 359 12.47 27.53 18.60
CA THR A 359 12.96 28.39 17.52
C THR A 359 13.31 29.78 18.05
N PHE A 360 14.05 30.56 17.28
CA PHE A 360 14.56 31.87 17.72
C PHE A 360 13.47 32.89 18.05
N ASP A 361 12.24 32.67 17.58
CA ASP A 361 11.07 33.51 17.79
C ASP A 361 10.03 32.85 18.72
N GLY A 362 10.41 31.80 19.46
CA GLY A 362 9.62 31.22 20.55
C GLY A 362 8.62 30.14 20.14
N HIS A 363 8.58 29.73 18.87
CA HIS A 363 7.76 28.60 18.43
C HIS A 363 8.43 27.27 18.78
N ARG A 364 7.64 26.21 18.99
CA ARG A 364 8.12 24.91 19.50
C ARG A 364 7.92 23.79 18.50
N ILE A 365 8.96 23.00 18.26
CA ILE A 365 8.87 21.77 17.47
C ILE A 365 9.03 20.58 18.43
N ARG A 366 7.96 19.78 18.58
CA ARG A 366 7.91 18.63 19.48
C ARG A 366 8.22 17.34 18.72
N TYR A 367 9.03 16.48 19.34
CA TYR A 367 9.35 15.17 18.79
C TYR A 367 8.45 14.09 19.37
N LEU A 368 8.03 13.20 18.49
CA LEU A 368 7.21 12.03 18.77
C LEU A 368 7.94 10.79 18.22
N GLY A 369 8.42 9.95 19.14
CA GLY A 369 9.10 8.70 18.83
C GLY A 369 8.11 7.59 18.50
N LEU A 370 8.23 6.99 17.32
CA LEU A 370 7.48 5.79 16.92
C LEU A 370 8.44 4.79 16.26
N ASP A 371 9.04 3.94 17.07
CA ASP A 371 10.01 2.92 16.66
C ASP A 371 9.39 1.52 16.60
N SER A 372 8.06 1.39 16.60
CA SER A 372 7.35 0.12 16.62
C SER A 372 6.22 0.07 15.59
N SER A 373 6.11 -1.06 14.89
CA SER A 373 4.98 -1.34 14.00
C SER A 373 3.81 -2.04 14.72
N SER A 374 3.85 -2.12 16.06
CA SER A 374 2.77 -2.66 16.88
C SER A 374 1.54 -1.76 16.82
N VAL A 375 0.36 -2.38 16.69
CA VAL A 375 -0.92 -1.68 16.70
C VAL A 375 -1.17 -0.95 18.01
N ILE A 376 -0.71 -1.52 19.12
CA ILE A 376 -0.87 -0.94 20.45
C ILE A 376 -0.09 0.38 20.52
N ASP A 377 1.17 0.35 20.11
CA ASP A 377 2.07 1.51 20.20
C ASP A 377 1.64 2.64 19.26
N VAL A 378 1.33 2.31 18.01
CA VAL A 378 0.90 3.31 17.03
C VAL A 378 -0.45 3.92 17.40
N ASN A 379 -1.40 3.13 17.90
CA ASN A 379 -2.70 3.65 18.34
C ASN A 379 -2.57 4.49 19.62
N ALA A 380 -1.69 4.11 20.54
CA ALA A 380 -1.43 4.89 21.75
C ALA A 380 -0.83 6.25 21.41
N LEU A 381 0.15 6.30 20.50
CA LEU A 381 0.74 7.54 20.02
C LEU A 381 -0.30 8.42 19.30
N ALA A 382 -1.07 7.84 18.38
CA ALA A 382 -2.08 8.57 17.63
C ALA A 382 -3.17 9.14 18.55
N SER A 383 -3.69 8.34 19.49
CA SER A 383 -4.66 8.80 20.48
C SER A 383 -4.11 9.93 21.34
N LYS A 384 -2.85 9.83 21.81
CA LYS A 384 -2.21 10.88 22.60
C LYS A 384 -2.11 12.21 21.84
N VAL A 385 -1.75 12.17 20.55
CA VAL A 385 -1.71 13.37 19.69
C VAL A 385 -3.10 13.98 19.58
N ILE A 386 -4.10 13.17 19.23
CA ILE A 386 -5.49 13.61 19.05
C ILE A 386 -6.09 14.16 20.36
N GLU A 387 -5.80 13.54 21.50
CA GLU A 387 -6.25 14.00 22.83
C GLU A 387 -5.60 15.31 23.25
N THR A 388 -4.33 15.55 22.90
CA THR A 388 -3.64 16.81 23.20
C THR A 388 -4.25 18.00 22.44
N LEU A 389 -4.91 17.73 21.31
CA LEU A 389 -5.59 18.72 20.49
C LEU A 389 -7.08 18.88 20.83
N ARG A 390 -7.63 18.10 21.77
CA ARG A 390 -9.01 18.25 22.26
C ARG A 390 -9.11 19.40 23.24
#